data_AF-A0A1W9P7G0-F1
#
_entry.id   AF-A0A1W9P7G0-F1
#
_cell.length_a   1.000
_cell.length_b   1.000
_cell.length_c   1.000
_cell.angle_alpha   90.00
_cell.angle_beta   90.00
_cell.angle_gamma   90.00
#
_symmetry.space_group_name_H-M   'P 1'
#
loop_
_entity.id
_entity.type
_entity.pdbx_description
1 polymer ?
#
loop_
_entity_poly.entity_id
_entity_poly.type
_entity_poly.pdbx_seq_one_letter_code
_entity_poly.pdbx_strand_id
1 'polypeptide(L)'
;MYEKHKIAMVVNFLPDENHHGGVSYQVHTLADKLSENFDVTVFALNQTGLHHKYRNIDVKLPESLRKKRFFQIIFFPLFVRLQRLNRFDIIHTHGDDYLFFFFRKPIIRTFYGSALGELKSAFSIKRRLHQFFRYFTEYLSGFHAKVNVAISHSTKKYLPFINKVIPCGVNLEKFKPGKEKSENPSILFVGTIKGRKRGWFLVKIFTEEIKPRVPNAELWIVSSEKVESNGIKWFGHIPEQKLIELYQKAWVFCLPSKYEGFGVPYIEAMACRTPVVASPNTGAKEVLENGKYGIIPEDRCLEEAIIRLLREKQTRDKYVRRGLKRAQEFSWDRITKEYSKLYNTLLKLKNR
;
A
#
# COMPACT_ATOMS: atom_id res chain seq x y z
N MET A 1 5.03 -24.21 28.07
CA MET A 1 4.95 -23.29 26.92
C MET A 1 5.55 -21.96 27.36
N TYR A 2 6.58 -21.45 26.66
CA TYR A 2 7.10 -20.10 26.96
C TYR A 2 6.02 -19.07 26.63
N GLU A 3 5.79 -18.10 27.54
CA GLU A 3 4.84 -17.00 27.31
C GLU A 3 5.34 -16.17 26.10
N LYS A 4 4.46 -15.97 25.11
CA LYS A 4 4.79 -15.17 23.92
C LYS A 4 5.04 -13.71 24.33
N HIS A 5 6.02 -13.07 23.71
CA HIS A 5 6.26 -11.63 23.88
C HIS A 5 5.06 -10.81 23.40
N LYS A 6 4.72 -9.76 24.15
CA LYS A 6 3.51 -8.95 23.93
C LYS A 6 3.82 -7.78 23.03
N ILE A 7 3.16 -7.70 21.87
CA ILE A 7 3.37 -6.65 20.86
C ILE A 7 2.09 -5.82 20.74
N ALA A 8 2.20 -4.51 20.95
CA ALA A 8 1.14 -3.56 20.64
C ALA A 8 1.35 -3.01 19.23
N MET A 9 0.37 -3.18 18.34
CA MET A 9 0.34 -2.52 17.04
C MET A 9 -0.70 -1.40 17.05
N VAL A 10 -0.38 -0.24 16.49
CA VAL A 10 -1.26 0.94 16.51
C VAL A 10 -1.49 1.44 15.10
N VAL A 11 -2.77 1.53 14.71
CA VAL A 11 -3.19 2.03 13.39
C VAL A 11 -4.53 2.75 13.52
N ASN A 12 -4.76 3.83 12.78
CA ASN A 12 -5.99 4.61 12.93
C ASN A 12 -7.24 3.77 12.63
N PHE A 13 -7.23 3.00 11.53
CA PHE A 13 -8.34 2.14 11.12
C PHE A 13 -7.82 0.81 10.59
N LEU A 14 -8.50 -0.27 10.94
CA LEU A 14 -8.40 -1.58 10.29
C LEU A 14 -9.42 -1.70 9.15
N PRO A 15 -9.28 -2.68 8.25
CA PRO A 15 -10.22 -2.85 7.16
C PRO A 15 -11.63 -3.16 7.65
N ASP A 16 -12.62 -2.47 7.12
CA ASP A 16 -14.05 -2.75 7.30
C ASP A 16 -14.83 -2.28 6.06
N GLU A 17 -16.17 -2.34 6.08
CA GLU A 17 -17.03 -1.91 4.97
C GLU A 17 -16.88 -0.43 4.60
N ASN A 18 -16.38 0.41 5.51
CA ASN A 18 -16.21 1.85 5.32
C ASN A 18 -14.74 2.25 5.09
N HIS A 19 -13.78 1.37 5.37
CA HIS A 19 -12.36 1.64 5.39
C HIS A 19 -11.56 0.62 4.57
N HIS A 20 -11.36 0.92 3.29
CA HIS A 20 -10.57 0.07 2.37
C HIS A 20 -9.14 0.58 2.13
N GLY A 21 -8.51 1.15 3.16
CA GLY A 21 -7.17 1.74 3.04
C GLY A 21 -6.08 0.68 2.84
N GLY A 22 -5.18 0.90 1.87
CA GLY A 22 -4.05 -0.03 1.63
C GLY A 22 -3.17 -0.25 2.87
N VAL A 23 -2.93 0.81 3.68
CA VAL A 23 -2.21 0.68 4.96
C VAL A 23 -2.96 -0.22 5.93
N SER A 24 -4.28 -0.08 6.04
CA SER A 24 -5.11 -0.89 6.93
C SER A 24 -4.99 -2.39 6.61
N TYR A 25 -5.03 -2.77 5.33
CA TYR A 25 -4.84 -4.16 4.92
C TYR A 25 -3.42 -4.69 5.18
N GLN A 26 -2.40 -3.85 4.98
CA GLN A 26 -1.02 -4.22 5.29
C GLN A 26 -0.83 -4.47 6.79
N VAL A 27 -1.37 -3.60 7.65
CA VAL A 27 -1.30 -3.77 9.11
C VAL A 27 -2.08 -5.00 9.57
N HIS A 28 -3.30 -5.18 9.08
CA HIS A 28 -4.13 -6.34 9.39
C HIS A 28 -3.40 -7.66 9.08
N THR A 29 -2.87 -7.79 7.86
CA THR A 29 -2.20 -9.03 7.43
C THR A 29 -0.89 -9.26 8.17
N LEU A 30 -0.11 -8.18 8.40
CA LEU A 30 1.11 -8.26 9.19
C LEU A 30 0.83 -8.72 10.63
N ALA A 31 -0.19 -8.13 11.28
CA ALA A 31 -0.58 -8.48 12.64
C ALA A 31 -1.06 -9.93 12.75
N ASP A 32 -1.86 -10.39 11.79
CA ASP A 32 -2.36 -11.77 11.73
C ASP A 32 -1.20 -12.78 11.63
N LYS A 33 -0.27 -12.56 10.68
CA LYS A 33 0.89 -13.43 10.49
C LYS A 33 1.87 -13.39 11.66
N LEU A 34 2.10 -12.22 12.28
CA LEU A 34 2.96 -12.10 13.47
C LEU A 34 2.38 -12.82 14.69
N SER A 35 1.06 -12.98 14.78
CA SER A 35 0.39 -13.65 15.91
C SER A 35 0.77 -15.14 16.04
N GLU A 36 1.33 -15.72 15.00
CA GLU A 36 1.90 -17.08 15.05
C GLU A 36 3.04 -17.18 16.07
N ASN A 37 3.87 -16.14 16.18
CA ASN A 37 5.06 -16.12 17.04
C ASN A 37 4.96 -15.17 18.24
N PHE A 38 4.05 -14.20 18.20
CA PHE A 38 3.91 -13.15 19.22
C PHE A 38 2.47 -13.05 19.76
N ASP A 39 2.29 -12.52 20.97
CA ASP A 39 0.97 -12.12 21.47
C ASP A 39 0.69 -10.69 20.96
N VAL A 40 -0.04 -10.59 19.85
CA VAL A 40 -0.27 -9.33 19.14
C VAL A 40 -1.63 -8.74 19.55
N THR A 41 -1.60 -7.48 19.98
CA THR A 41 -2.80 -6.67 20.18
C THR A 41 -2.75 -5.46 19.25
N VAL A 42 -3.78 -5.27 18.44
CA VAL A 42 -3.93 -4.13 17.53
C VAL A 42 -4.93 -3.14 18.12
N PHE A 43 -4.51 -1.88 18.26
CA PHE A 43 -5.35 -0.76 18.67
C PHE A 43 -5.77 0.04 17.43
N ALA A 44 -7.07 0.21 17.24
CA ALA A 44 -7.67 0.98 16.14
C ALA A 44 -8.97 1.68 16.57
N LEU A 45 -9.50 2.58 15.74
CA LEU A 45 -10.79 3.27 15.96
C LEU A 45 -12.01 2.42 15.57
N ASN A 46 -11.79 1.19 15.15
CA ASN A 46 -12.80 0.26 14.70
C ASN A 46 -12.41 -1.20 15.02
N GLN A 47 -13.42 -2.07 14.99
CA GLN A 47 -13.24 -3.52 14.88
C GLN A 47 -13.25 -3.90 13.41
N THR A 48 -12.32 -4.75 12.99
CA THR A 48 -12.38 -5.32 11.64
C THR A 48 -13.39 -6.45 11.59
N GLY A 49 -14.10 -6.58 10.46
CA GLY A 49 -14.93 -7.76 10.16
C GLY A 49 -14.15 -8.92 9.53
N LEU A 50 -12.85 -8.74 9.26
CA LEU A 50 -12.02 -9.78 8.66
C LEU A 50 -11.52 -10.76 9.72
N HIS A 51 -11.35 -12.02 9.35
CA HIS A 51 -10.76 -13.02 10.23
C HIS A 51 -9.35 -12.62 10.68
N HIS A 52 -9.05 -12.74 11.97
CA HIS A 52 -7.72 -12.47 12.52
C HIS A 52 -7.39 -13.32 13.76
N LYS A 53 -6.10 -13.61 13.95
CA LYS A 53 -5.52 -14.28 15.13
C LYS A 53 -5.14 -13.31 16.26
N TYR A 54 -4.94 -12.04 15.96
CA TYR A 54 -4.57 -11.01 16.94
C TYR A 54 -5.76 -10.55 17.78
N ARG A 55 -5.51 -9.85 18.90
CA ARG A 55 -6.58 -9.15 19.64
C ARG A 55 -6.84 -7.76 19.06
N ASN A 56 -8.05 -7.48 18.59
CA ASN A 56 -8.44 -6.14 18.12
C ASN A 56 -9.09 -5.34 19.26
N ILE A 57 -8.52 -4.18 19.60
CA ILE A 57 -9.08 -3.22 20.58
C ILE A 57 -9.61 -2.00 19.84
N ASP A 58 -10.93 -1.75 19.96
CA ASP A 58 -11.60 -0.54 19.49
C ASP A 58 -11.44 0.56 20.53
N VAL A 59 -10.57 1.53 20.21
CA VAL A 59 -10.26 2.68 21.04
C VAL A 59 -11.39 3.70 20.92
N LYS A 60 -12.24 3.72 21.94
CA LYS A 60 -13.39 4.63 22.00
C LYS A 60 -12.94 6.08 22.17
N LEU A 61 -13.36 6.92 21.24
CA LEU A 61 -13.29 8.38 21.34
C LEU A 61 -14.65 8.94 21.79
N PRO A 62 -14.69 10.06 22.54
CA PRO A 62 -15.90 10.82 22.78
C PRO A 62 -16.64 11.13 21.49
N GLU A 63 -17.97 11.14 21.55
CA GLU A 63 -18.82 11.28 20.37
C GLU A 63 -18.54 12.57 19.60
N SER A 64 -18.25 13.66 20.31
CA SER A 64 -17.84 14.96 19.75
C SER A 64 -16.61 14.86 18.84
N LEU A 65 -15.62 14.03 19.20
CA LEU A 65 -14.39 13.81 18.43
C LEU A 65 -14.59 12.79 17.31
N ARG A 66 -15.53 11.83 17.49
CA ARG A 66 -15.84 10.80 16.50
C ARG A 66 -16.56 11.35 15.27
N LYS A 67 -17.28 12.48 15.36
CA LYS A 67 -18.03 13.06 14.23
C LYS A 67 -17.16 13.54 13.07
N LYS A 68 -15.92 13.98 13.32
CA LYS A 68 -15.02 14.50 12.26
C LYS A 68 -13.73 13.70 12.19
N ARG A 69 -13.44 13.15 11.01
CA ARG A 69 -12.23 12.36 10.74
C ARG A 69 -10.93 13.06 11.14
N PHE A 70 -10.86 14.38 10.99
CA PHE A 70 -9.71 15.18 11.42
C PHE A 70 -9.45 15.06 12.93
N PHE A 71 -10.49 15.19 13.76
CA PHE A 71 -10.36 15.04 15.21
C PHE A 71 -10.07 13.62 15.62
N GLN A 72 -10.66 12.63 14.95
CA GLN A 72 -10.34 11.23 15.19
C GLN A 72 -8.84 10.97 15.06
N ILE A 73 -8.23 11.43 13.96
CA ILE A 73 -6.80 11.27 13.70
C ILE A 73 -5.96 12.01 14.75
N ILE A 74 -6.37 13.22 15.14
CA ILE A 74 -5.59 14.04 16.06
C ILE A 74 -5.61 13.51 17.50
N PHE A 75 -6.76 13.05 17.96
CA PHE A 75 -6.92 12.64 19.35
C PHE A 75 -6.67 11.16 19.56
N PHE A 76 -6.71 10.33 18.52
CA PHE A 76 -6.45 8.89 18.63
C PHE A 76 -5.18 8.53 19.43
N PRO A 77 -4.00 9.15 19.20
CA PRO A 77 -2.80 8.80 19.96
C PRO A 77 -2.96 9.06 21.47
N LEU A 78 -3.71 10.10 21.87
CA LEU A 78 -3.99 10.37 23.28
C LEU A 78 -4.79 9.24 23.92
N PHE A 79 -5.83 8.76 23.25
CA PHE A 79 -6.69 7.70 23.78
C PHE A 79 -6.03 6.32 23.75
N VAL A 80 -5.15 6.06 22.77
CA VAL A 80 -4.32 4.84 22.77
C VAL A 80 -3.36 4.83 23.97
N ARG A 81 -2.78 5.99 24.32
CA ARG A 81 -1.89 6.12 25.49
C ARG A 81 -2.58 5.74 26.80
N LEU A 82 -3.89 5.98 26.92
CA LEU A 82 -4.70 5.59 28.09
C LEU A 82 -4.90 4.06 28.21
N GLN A 83 -4.61 3.28 27.16
CA GLN A 83 -4.80 1.82 27.14
C GLN A 83 -3.66 1.01 27.83
N ARG A 84 -2.91 1.63 28.75
CA ARG A 84 -1.82 1.01 29.53
C ARG A 84 -0.77 0.27 28.66
N LEU A 85 -0.22 0.96 27.65
CA LEU A 85 0.76 0.36 26.72
C LEU A 85 2.05 -0.18 27.39
N ASN A 86 2.34 0.19 28.65
CA ASN A 86 3.50 -0.28 29.40
C ASN A 86 3.52 -1.80 29.66
N ARG A 87 2.40 -2.50 29.49
CA ARG A 87 2.34 -3.97 29.60
C ARG A 87 2.93 -4.70 28.41
N PHE A 88 3.16 -4.01 27.29
CA PHE A 88 3.72 -4.60 26.08
C PHE A 88 5.25 -4.51 26.09
N ASP A 89 5.89 -5.45 25.40
CA ASP A 89 7.34 -5.49 25.23
C ASP A 89 7.80 -4.53 24.14
N ILE A 90 7.03 -4.44 23.04
CA ILE A 90 7.27 -3.56 21.88
C ILE A 90 5.97 -2.86 21.51
N ILE A 91 6.08 -1.59 21.10
CA ILE A 91 5.00 -0.83 20.49
C ILE A 91 5.38 -0.58 19.02
N HIS A 92 4.54 -0.96 18.07
CA HIS A 92 4.74 -0.79 16.64
C HIS A 92 3.64 0.08 16.02
N THR A 93 4.00 1.27 15.57
CA THR A 93 3.05 2.29 15.09
C THR A 93 3.05 2.38 13.56
N HIS A 94 1.86 2.38 12.98
CA HIS A 94 1.60 2.44 11.53
C HIS A 94 0.90 3.74 11.09
N GLY A 95 0.81 4.72 11.99
CA GLY A 95 0.17 6.01 11.76
C GLY A 95 0.69 7.04 12.74
N ASP A 96 -0.18 7.95 13.13
CA ASP A 96 0.15 9.06 14.00
C ASP A 96 0.48 8.59 15.43
N ASP A 97 1.68 8.88 15.91
CA ASP A 97 2.17 8.48 17.25
C ASP A 97 2.96 9.60 17.95
N TYR A 98 2.77 10.84 17.50
CA TYR A 98 3.42 12.04 18.04
C TYR A 98 3.04 12.38 19.50
N LEU A 99 2.27 11.56 20.21
CA LEU A 99 2.04 11.71 21.66
C LEU A 99 2.68 10.58 22.47
N PHE A 100 3.46 9.72 21.81
CA PHE A 100 4.11 8.57 22.44
C PHE A 100 5.50 8.94 22.97
N PHE A 101 5.78 10.24 23.10
CA PHE A 101 6.95 10.72 23.81
C PHE A 101 6.94 10.21 25.25
N PHE A 102 8.13 9.89 25.77
CA PHE A 102 8.37 9.38 27.13
C PHE A 102 7.90 7.95 27.44
N PHE A 103 7.48 7.14 26.46
CA PHE A 103 7.35 5.70 26.69
C PHE A 103 8.73 5.05 26.83
N ARG A 104 8.93 4.29 27.91
CA ARG A 104 10.19 3.56 28.15
C ARG A 104 10.34 2.31 27.26
N LYS A 105 9.27 1.87 26.59
CA LYS A 105 9.27 0.68 25.74
C LYS A 105 9.83 1.00 24.36
N PRO A 106 10.52 0.05 23.69
CA PRO A 106 10.98 0.25 22.32
C PRO A 106 9.79 0.48 21.38
N ILE A 107 9.81 1.64 20.72
CA ILE A 107 8.84 2.01 19.68
C ILE A 107 9.46 1.73 18.30
N ILE A 108 8.71 1.03 17.45
CA ILE A 108 9.00 0.86 16.02
C ILE A 108 7.97 1.69 15.26
N ARG A 109 8.40 2.47 14.27
CA ARG A 109 7.51 3.25 13.41
C ARG A 109 7.66 2.84 11.96
N THR A 110 6.57 2.40 11.30
CA THR A 110 6.57 2.08 9.86
C THR A 110 5.90 3.17 9.01
N PHE A 111 6.68 3.84 8.16
CA PHE A 111 6.23 4.91 7.27
C PHE A 111 5.76 4.36 5.91
N TYR A 112 4.46 4.52 5.60
CA TYR A 112 3.87 4.03 4.36
C TYR A 112 3.93 5.03 3.18
N GLY A 113 4.66 6.12 3.37
CA GLY A 113 4.79 7.23 2.46
C GLY A 113 5.50 8.37 3.18
N SER A 114 5.67 9.49 2.50
CA SER A 114 6.14 10.72 3.13
C SER A 114 5.17 11.84 2.83
N ALA A 115 4.75 12.56 3.88
CA ALA A 115 3.96 13.76 3.73
C ALA A 115 4.67 14.80 2.84
N LEU A 116 6.00 14.88 2.93
CA LEU A 116 6.86 15.74 2.10
C LEU A 116 6.88 15.28 0.63
N GLY A 117 6.95 13.98 0.38
CA GLY A 117 6.85 13.41 -0.97
C GLY A 117 5.51 13.73 -1.62
N GLU A 118 4.42 13.56 -0.87
CA GLU A 118 3.07 13.88 -1.33
C GLU A 118 2.84 15.40 -1.46
N LEU A 119 3.46 16.23 -0.61
CA LEU A 119 3.42 17.69 -0.67
C LEU A 119 3.91 18.22 -2.03
N LYS A 120 5.01 17.66 -2.55
CA LYS A 120 5.57 18.04 -3.87
C LYS A 120 4.59 17.75 -5.03
N SER A 121 3.66 16.82 -4.83
CA SER A 121 2.63 16.46 -5.83
C SER A 121 1.27 17.15 -5.62
N ALA A 122 1.14 17.95 -4.55
CA ALA A 122 -0.13 18.57 -4.18
C ALA A 122 -0.36 19.91 -4.88
N PHE A 123 -1.50 20.02 -5.58
CA PHE A 123 -1.92 21.21 -6.32
C PHE A 123 -2.70 22.24 -5.48
N SER A 124 -3.31 21.83 -4.36
CA SER A 124 -4.16 22.69 -3.52
C SER A 124 -3.41 23.27 -2.31
N ILE A 125 -3.59 24.58 -2.03
CA ILE A 125 -2.98 25.27 -0.88
C ILE A 125 -3.38 24.62 0.46
N LYS A 126 -4.64 24.21 0.61
CA LYS A 126 -5.16 23.52 1.80
C LYS A 126 -4.49 22.16 1.99
N ARG A 127 -4.29 21.42 0.89
CA ARG A 127 -3.57 20.14 0.91
C ARG A 127 -2.09 20.36 1.25
N ARG A 128 -1.47 21.44 0.76
CA ARG A 128 -0.08 21.77 1.09
C ARG A 128 0.11 22.05 2.58
N LEU A 129 -0.73 22.91 3.16
CA LEU A 129 -0.71 23.18 4.59
C LEU A 129 -0.93 21.90 5.43
N HIS A 130 -1.92 21.09 5.06
CA HIS A 130 -2.17 19.82 5.75
C HIS A 130 -0.95 18.87 5.70
N GLN A 131 -0.29 18.75 4.54
CA GLN A 131 0.90 17.92 4.40
C GLN A 131 2.12 18.49 5.13
N PHE A 132 2.22 19.81 5.27
CA PHE A 132 3.25 20.44 6.11
C PHE A 132 3.10 20.07 7.58
N PHE A 133 1.89 20.18 8.14
CA PHE A 133 1.62 19.73 9.52
C PHE A 133 1.89 18.24 9.70
N ARG A 134 1.52 17.41 8.73
CA ARG A 134 1.83 15.96 8.75
C ARG A 134 3.33 15.67 8.67
N TYR A 135 4.09 16.47 7.93
CA TYR A 135 5.54 16.32 7.91
C TYR A 135 6.17 16.64 9.27
N PHE A 136 5.66 17.66 9.97
CA PHE A 136 6.09 17.96 11.33
C PHE A 136 5.80 16.80 12.29
N THR A 137 4.62 16.18 12.22
CA THR A 137 4.31 15.01 13.04
C THR A 137 5.14 13.77 12.65
N GLU A 138 5.40 13.55 11.36
CA GLU A 138 6.32 12.51 10.88
C GLU A 138 7.75 12.71 11.41
N TYR A 139 8.23 13.96 11.45
CA TYR A 139 9.55 14.30 11.97
C TYR A 139 9.66 14.01 13.48
N LEU A 140 8.68 14.46 14.27
CA LEU A 140 8.65 14.18 15.70
C LEU A 140 8.53 12.68 15.99
N SER A 141 7.66 11.97 15.26
CA SER A 141 7.54 10.51 15.33
C SER A 141 8.89 9.83 15.08
N GLY A 142 9.56 10.23 13.99
CA GLY A 142 10.86 9.68 13.60
C GLY A 142 11.95 9.90 14.64
N PHE A 143 11.97 11.06 15.31
CA PHE A 143 12.96 11.38 16.34
C PHE A 143 12.87 10.47 17.57
N HIS A 144 11.66 10.05 17.95
CA HIS A 144 11.44 9.32 19.22
C HIS A 144 11.39 7.80 19.06
N ALA A 145 11.09 7.30 17.86
CA ALA A 145 11.08 5.86 17.62
C ALA A 145 12.49 5.28 17.72
N LYS A 146 12.61 4.12 18.38
CA LYS A 146 13.89 3.39 18.48
C LYS A 146 14.33 2.86 17.12
N VAL A 147 13.37 2.45 16.30
CA VAL A 147 13.60 2.00 14.92
C VAL A 147 12.54 2.58 14.00
N ASN A 148 12.99 3.27 12.97
CA ASN A 148 12.13 3.74 11.89
C ASN A 148 12.28 2.86 10.65
N VAL A 149 11.15 2.35 10.17
CA VAL A 149 11.04 1.48 9.00
C VAL A 149 10.36 2.26 7.87
N ALA A 150 11.00 2.34 6.71
CA ALA A 150 10.36 2.84 5.50
C ALA A 150 9.93 1.67 4.60
N ILE A 151 8.82 1.84 3.88
CA ILE A 151 8.36 0.82 2.92
C ILE A 151 9.14 0.83 1.60
N SER A 152 9.99 1.84 1.36
CA SER A 152 10.80 1.93 0.15
C SER A 152 12.09 2.74 0.38
N HIS A 153 13.11 2.49 -0.44
CA HIS A 153 14.29 3.35 -0.48
C HIS A 153 13.94 4.77 -0.94
N SER A 154 12.91 4.93 -1.77
CA SER A 154 12.41 6.26 -2.14
C SER A 154 11.82 7.02 -0.95
N THR A 155 11.06 6.36 -0.07
CA THR A 155 10.52 6.96 1.17
C THR A 155 11.65 7.35 2.12
N LYS A 156 12.71 6.53 2.21
CA LYS A 156 13.89 6.82 3.04
C LYS A 156 14.53 8.17 2.72
N LYS A 157 14.48 8.64 1.47
CA LYS A 157 15.08 9.93 1.06
C LYS A 157 14.40 11.16 1.68
N TYR A 158 13.18 11.01 2.18
CA TYR A 158 12.40 12.14 2.72
C TYR A 158 12.41 12.22 4.25
N LEU A 159 12.97 11.21 4.93
CA LEU A 159 12.91 11.07 6.38
C LEU A 159 14.31 10.74 6.93
N PRO A 160 14.95 11.64 7.70
CA PRO A 160 16.35 11.49 8.11
C PRO A 160 16.57 10.32 9.08
N PHE A 161 15.54 9.93 9.85
CA PHE A 161 15.66 8.95 10.92
C PHE A 161 15.45 7.49 10.49
N ILE A 162 15.24 7.21 9.19
CA ILE A 162 14.97 5.85 8.71
C ILE A 162 16.21 4.96 8.82
N ASN A 163 16.11 3.92 9.65
CA ASN A 163 17.21 2.97 9.88
C ASN A 163 17.02 1.65 9.10
N LYS A 164 15.79 1.33 8.69
CA LYS A 164 15.48 0.07 8.01
C LYS A 164 14.50 0.28 6.86
N VAL A 165 14.62 -0.53 5.80
CA VAL A 165 13.63 -0.60 4.73
C VAL A 165 13.04 -2.00 4.78
N ILE A 166 11.72 -2.09 4.95
CA ILE A 166 10.96 -3.35 4.85
C ILE A 166 9.76 -3.04 3.94
N PRO A 167 9.67 -3.66 2.75
CA PRO A 167 8.62 -3.32 1.78
C PRO A 167 7.23 -3.78 2.22
N CYS A 168 6.19 -3.30 1.51
CA CYS A 168 4.84 -3.84 1.67
C CYS A 168 4.76 -5.29 1.18
N GLY A 169 3.84 -6.06 1.76
CA GLY A 169 3.57 -7.45 1.40
C GLY A 169 2.46 -7.62 0.36
N VAL A 170 2.51 -8.73 -0.38
CA VAL A 170 1.43 -9.26 -1.22
C VAL A 170 1.09 -10.68 -0.81
N ASN A 171 -0.20 -11.00 -0.83
CA ASN A 171 -0.68 -12.37 -0.59
C ASN A 171 -0.56 -13.18 -1.88
N LEU A 172 0.50 -13.99 -1.98
CA LEU A 172 0.77 -14.83 -3.16
C LEU A 172 -0.10 -16.10 -3.24
N GLU A 173 -0.88 -16.42 -2.20
CA GLU A 173 -1.88 -17.50 -2.26
C GLU A 173 -3.15 -17.02 -3.00
N LYS A 174 -3.50 -15.75 -2.79
CA LYS A 174 -4.61 -15.04 -3.45
C LYS A 174 -4.21 -14.51 -4.82
N PHE A 175 -3.22 -13.63 -4.87
CA PHE A 175 -2.69 -13.04 -6.10
C PHE A 175 -1.65 -13.99 -6.69
N LYS A 176 -2.09 -14.78 -7.65
CA LYS A 176 -1.28 -15.80 -8.31
C LYS A 176 -1.68 -15.93 -9.78
N PRO A 177 -0.85 -16.56 -10.62
CA PRO A 177 -1.21 -16.89 -12.00
C PRO A 177 -2.64 -17.45 -12.13
N GLY A 178 -3.45 -16.85 -13.00
CA GLY A 178 -4.69 -17.46 -13.48
C GLY A 178 -4.44 -18.48 -14.59
N LYS A 179 -5.50 -19.15 -15.05
CA LYS A 179 -5.43 -20.13 -16.16
C LYS A 179 -5.08 -19.45 -17.48
N GLU A 180 -5.88 -18.46 -17.88
CA GLU A 180 -5.80 -17.83 -19.19
C GLU A 180 -5.98 -16.32 -19.10
N LYS A 181 -5.41 -15.60 -20.08
CA LYS A 181 -5.68 -14.18 -20.30
C LYS A 181 -7.01 -14.01 -21.01
N SER A 182 -7.57 -12.80 -21.01
CA SER A 182 -8.74 -12.51 -21.86
C SER A 182 -8.44 -12.77 -23.33
N GLU A 183 -9.48 -13.09 -24.08
CA GLU A 183 -9.44 -13.23 -25.53
C GLU A 183 -8.96 -11.94 -26.21
N ASN A 184 -9.58 -10.81 -25.86
CA ASN A 184 -9.18 -9.49 -26.34
C ASN A 184 -7.99 -8.91 -25.56
N PRO A 185 -7.11 -8.11 -26.19
CA PRO A 185 -6.06 -7.38 -25.50
C PRO A 185 -6.65 -6.44 -24.44
N SER A 186 -6.36 -6.68 -23.16
CA SER A 186 -6.98 -5.96 -22.05
C SER A 186 -5.99 -5.16 -21.22
N ILE A 187 -6.37 -3.93 -20.89
CA ILE A 187 -5.64 -3.03 -20.00
C ILE A 187 -6.45 -2.90 -18.72
N LEU A 188 -5.88 -3.27 -17.57
CA LEU A 188 -6.52 -3.09 -16.28
C LEU A 188 -6.03 -1.82 -15.58
N PHE A 189 -6.98 -1.04 -15.06
CA PHE A 189 -6.77 0.09 -14.17
C PHE A 189 -7.57 -0.08 -12.87
N VAL A 190 -6.94 0.19 -11.73
CA VAL A 190 -7.56 0.07 -10.40
C VAL A 190 -7.30 1.34 -9.57
N GLY A 191 -8.33 2.17 -9.40
CA GLY A 191 -8.15 3.43 -8.70
C GLY A 191 -9.22 4.49 -8.94
N THR A 192 -8.99 5.67 -8.37
CA THR A 192 -9.84 6.85 -8.56
C THR A 192 -9.63 7.43 -9.96
N ILE A 193 -10.71 7.85 -10.62
CA ILE A 193 -10.62 8.42 -11.96
C ILE A 193 -9.99 9.81 -11.90
N LYS A 194 -10.38 10.62 -10.91
CA LYS A 194 -9.76 11.92 -10.61
C LYS A 194 -8.63 11.80 -9.58
N GLY A 195 -7.75 12.80 -9.55
CA GLY A 195 -6.69 12.94 -8.54
C GLY A 195 -5.38 12.22 -8.89
N ARG A 196 -4.66 11.74 -7.87
CA ARG A 196 -3.27 11.28 -8.01
C ARG A 196 -3.10 10.07 -8.93
N LYS A 197 -4.12 9.20 -9.01
CA LYS A 197 -4.09 7.96 -9.81
C LYS A 197 -4.36 8.18 -11.30
N ARG A 198 -4.96 9.32 -11.67
CA ARG A 198 -5.12 9.80 -13.05
C ARG A 198 -5.86 8.82 -13.99
N GLY A 199 -6.96 8.22 -13.54
CA GLY A 199 -7.77 7.36 -14.43
C GLY A 199 -8.28 8.09 -15.68
N TRP A 200 -8.71 9.36 -15.58
CA TRP A 200 -9.11 10.15 -16.77
C TRP A 200 -7.99 10.30 -17.80
N PHE A 201 -6.74 10.37 -17.35
CA PHE A 201 -5.59 10.46 -18.27
C PHE A 201 -5.43 9.17 -19.08
N LEU A 202 -5.59 8.01 -18.43
CA LEU A 202 -5.55 6.72 -19.13
C LEU A 202 -6.76 6.53 -20.05
N VAL A 203 -7.95 6.95 -19.61
CA VAL A 203 -9.17 6.92 -20.45
C VAL A 203 -8.96 7.73 -21.72
N LYS A 204 -8.44 8.96 -21.59
CA LYS A 204 -8.14 9.83 -22.73
C LYS A 204 -7.17 9.16 -23.71
N ILE A 205 -6.02 8.70 -23.20
CA ILE A 205 -5.01 8.00 -24.01
C ILE A 205 -5.60 6.76 -24.69
N PHE A 206 -6.41 5.99 -23.96
CA PHE A 206 -7.01 4.78 -24.51
C PHE A 206 -7.93 5.11 -25.68
N THR A 207 -8.84 6.07 -25.52
CA THR A 207 -9.83 6.42 -26.55
C THR A 207 -9.18 7.11 -27.76
N GLU A 208 -8.23 8.03 -27.54
CA GLU A 208 -7.65 8.86 -28.59
C GLU A 208 -6.49 8.18 -29.33
N GLU A 209 -5.68 7.36 -28.63
CA GLU A 209 -4.42 6.82 -29.20
C GLU A 209 -4.43 5.30 -29.32
N ILE A 210 -4.82 4.58 -28.26
CA ILE A 210 -4.69 3.11 -28.22
C ILE A 210 -5.80 2.44 -29.04
N LYS A 211 -7.06 2.83 -28.85
CA LYS A 211 -8.23 2.20 -29.48
C LYS A 211 -8.20 2.30 -31.02
N PRO A 212 -7.81 3.44 -31.64
CA PRO A 212 -7.65 3.49 -33.10
C PRO A 212 -6.55 2.56 -33.62
N ARG A 213 -5.47 2.37 -32.86
CA ARG A 213 -4.32 1.54 -33.26
C ARG A 213 -4.50 0.06 -32.91
N VAL A 214 -5.31 -0.26 -31.90
CA VAL A 214 -5.62 -1.64 -31.48
C VAL A 214 -7.14 -1.75 -31.30
N PRO A 215 -7.91 -1.90 -32.41
CA PRO A 215 -9.37 -1.79 -32.39
C PRO A 215 -10.08 -2.79 -31.49
N ASN A 216 -9.51 -3.97 -31.27
CA ASN A 216 -10.05 -4.99 -30.37
C ASN A 216 -9.63 -4.82 -28.90
N ALA A 217 -8.79 -3.82 -28.56
CA ALA A 217 -8.38 -3.61 -27.19
C ALA A 217 -9.54 -3.18 -26.29
N GLU A 218 -9.47 -3.59 -25.02
CA GLU A 218 -10.41 -3.24 -23.97
C GLU A 218 -9.70 -2.58 -22.79
N LEU A 219 -10.27 -1.49 -22.26
CA LEU A 219 -9.83 -0.88 -21.00
C LEU A 219 -10.80 -1.27 -19.88
N TRP A 220 -10.30 -2.04 -18.92
CA TRP A 220 -11.02 -2.49 -17.74
C TRP A 220 -10.77 -1.54 -16.57
N ILE A 221 -11.82 -0.91 -16.07
CA ILE A 221 -11.74 0.11 -15.03
C ILE A 221 -12.45 -0.37 -13.77
N VAL A 222 -11.68 -0.56 -12.71
CA VAL A 222 -12.19 -0.75 -11.35
C VAL A 222 -12.10 0.57 -10.61
N SER A 223 -13.25 1.24 -10.47
CA SER A 223 -13.36 2.55 -9.84
C SER A 223 -14.77 2.82 -9.33
N SER A 224 -14.89 3.68 -8.32
CA SER A 224 -16.18 4.16 -7.81
C SER A 224 -16.92 5.06 -8.80
N GLU A 225 -16.20 5.83 -9.61
CA GLU A 225 -16.80 6.71 -10.63
C GLU A 225 -17.04 5.92 -11.92
N LYS A 226 -18.26 5.98 -12.45
CA LYS A 226 -18.64 5.36 -13.72
C LYS A 226 -17.93 6.05 -14.88
N VAL A 227 -17.40 5.24 -15.81
CA VAL A 227 -16.77 5.70 -17.06
C VAL A 227 -17.35 4.91 -18.21
N GLU A 228 -17.91 5.59 -19.19
CA GLU A 228 -18.51 4.98 -20.38
C GLU A 228 -17.84 5.54 -21.64
N SER A 229 -17.30 4.65 -22.47
CA SER A 229 -16.78 4.95 -23.80
C SER A 229 -16.60 3.65 -24.58
N ASN A 230 -16.40 3.75 -25.89
CA ASN A 230 -16.17 2.59 -26.75
C ASN A 230 -14.93 1.80 -26.30
N GLY A 231 -15.07 0.50 -26.08
CA GLY A 231 -13.99 -0.37 -25.63
C GLY A 231 -13.65 -0.26 -24.14
N ILE A 232 -14.40 0.50 -23.34
CA ILE A 232 -14.21 0.58 -21.89
C ILE A 232 -15.21 -0.33 -21.18
N LYS A 233 -14.72 -1.19 -20.29
CA LYS A 233 -15.52 -2.00 -19.36
C LYS A 233 -15.34 -1.47 -17.94
N TRP A 234 -16.39 -0.85 -17.39
CA TRP A 234 -16.39 -0.37 -16.02
C TRP A 234 -16.99 -1.43 -15.08
N PHE A 235 -16.29 -1.70 -13.98
CA PHE A 235 -16.67 -2.75 -13.02
C PHE A 235 -17.20 -2.20 -11.69
N GLY A 236 -17.09 -0.90 -11.42
CA GLY A 236 -17.57 -0.33 -10.16
C GLY A 236 -16.80 -0.83 -8.93
N HIS A 237 -17.53 -0.99 -7.82
CA HIS A 237 -17.06 -1.67 -6.61
C HIS A 237 -17.30 -3.17 -6.76
N ILE A 238 -16.22 -3.95 -6.72
CA ILE A 238 -16.26 -5.41 -6.88
C ILE A 238 -15.65 -6.12 -5.67
N PRO A 239 -16.08 -7.36 -5.39
CA PRO A 239 -15.41 -8.22 -4.41
C PRO A 239 -13.93 -8.45 -4.75
N GLU A 240 -13.10 -8.68 -3.72
CA GLU A 240 -11.66 -8.94 -3.88
C GLU A 240 -11.39 -10.10 -4.86
N GLN A 241 -12.16 -11.18 -4.77
CA GLN A 241 -12.03 -12.33 -5.66
C GLN A 241 -12.19 -11.93 -7.14
N LYS A 242 -13.15 -11.03 -7.43
CA LYS A 242 -13.37 -10.53 -8.79
C LYS A 242 -12.24 -9.62 -9.25
N LEU A 243 -11.70 -8.80 -8.35
CA LEU A 243 -10.53 -7.98 -8.63
C LEU A 243 -9.31 -8.85 -8.97
N ILE A 244 -9.08 -9.93 -8.21
CA ILE A 244 -8.02 -10.90 -8.49
C ILE A 244 -8.20 -11.54 -9.88
N GLU A 245 -9.43 -11.93 -10.24
CA GLU A 245 -9.72 -12.46 -11.59
C GLU A 245 -9.37 -11.46 -12.69
N LEU A 246 -9.68 -10.17 -12.50
CA LEU A 246 -9.31 -9.13 -13.47
C LEU A 246 -7.79 -8.99 -13.58
N TYR A 247 -7.07 -8.97 -12.45
CA TYR A 247 -5.60 -8.99 -12.47
C TYR A 247 -5.06 -10.22 -13.21
N GLN A 248 -5.65 -11.39 -13.00
CA GLN A 248 -5.24 -12.63 -13.65
C GLN A 248 -5.48 -12.63 -15.16
N LYS A 249 -6.63 -12.11 -15.60
CA LYS A 249 -7.04 -12.12 -17.01
C LYS A 249 -6.45 -10.96 -17.83
N ALA A 250 -6.09 -9.85 -17.19
CA ALA A 250 -5.58 -8.67 -17.89
C ALA A 250 -4.27 -8.95 -18.65
N TRP A 251 -4.11 -8.40 -19.86
CA TRP A 251 -2.85 -8.48 -20.62
C TRP A 251 -1.81 -7.52 -20.09
N VAL A 252 -2.24 -6.33 -19.63
CA VAL A 252 -1.40 -5.27 -19.09
C VAL A 252 -2.12 -4.63 -17.91
N PHE A 253 -1.38 -4.32 -16.84
CA PHE A 253 -1.86 -3.43 -15.79
C PHE A 253 -1.24 -2.04 -16.00
N CYS A 254 -2.08 -1.02 -16.11
CA CYS A 254 -1.62 0.36 -16.24
C CYS A 254 -2.11 1.21 -15.06
N LEU A 255 -1.19 1.93 -14.44
CA LEU A 255 -1.51 2.89 -13.39
C LEU A 255 -0.65 4.15 -13.57
N PRO A 256 -1.19 5.21 -14.20
CA PRO A 256 -0.45 6.44 -14.48
C PRO A 256 -0.37 7.41 -13.29
N SER A 257 -0.16 6.86 -12.09
CA SER A 257 -0.16 7.63 -10.85
C SER A 257 0.97 8.68 -10.82
N LYS A 258 0.66 9.91 -10.41
CA LYS A 258 1.67 10.95 -10.07
C LYS A 258 2.45 10.62 -8.80
N TYR A 259 1.81 9.90 -7.87
CA TYR A 259 2.43 9.48 -6.62
C TYR A 259 1.83 8.17 -6.13
N GLU A 260 2.69 7.22 -5.79
CA GLU A 260 2.39 6.02 -5.01
C GLU A 260 3.43 5.92 -3.89
N GLY A 261 2.99 5.64 -2.65
CA GLY A 261 3.94 5.44 -1.54
C GLY A 261 4.87 4.26 -1.81
N PHE A 262 4.29 3.11 -2.20
CA PHE A 262 5.02 1.92 -2.65
C PHE A 262 4.45 1.34 -3.93
N GLY A 263 3.13 1.27 -4.04
CA GLY A 263 2.47 0.74 -5.24
C GLY A 263 2.16 -0.76 -5.12
N VAL A 264 1.40 -1.13 -4.09
CA VAL A 264 0.87 -2.48 -3.90
C VAL A 264 0.12 -3.02 -5.16
N PRO A 265 -0.66 -2.20 -5.89
CA PRO A 265 -1.26 -2.64 -7.15
C PRO A 265 -0.27 -3.15 -8.22
N TYR A 266 0.98 -2.66 -8.21
CA TYR A 266 2.02 -3.16 -9.11
C TYR A 266 2.47 -4.58 -8.74
N ILE A 267 2.67 -4.87 -7.45
CA ILE A 267 3.08 -6.21 -7.00
C ILE A 267 1.94 -7.23 -7.15
N GLU A 268 0.68 -6.80 -6.95
CA GLU A 268 -0.52 -7.61 -7.20
C GLU A 268 -0.60 -8.01 -8.69
N ALA A 269 -0.42 -7.05 -9.61
CA ALA A 269 -0.38 -7.33 -11.05
C ALA A 269 0.74 -8.30 -11.42
N MET A 270 1.96 -8.05 -10.91
CA MET A 270 3.12 -8.91 -11.18
C MET A 270 2.91 -10.34 -10.70
N ALA A 271 2.33 -10.52 -9.51
CA ALA A 271 2.00 -11.83 -8.95
C ALA A 271 0.97 -12.60 -9.80
N CYS A 272 0.06 -11.88 -10.47
CA CYS A 272 -0.97 -12.43 -11.36
C CYS A 272 -0.51 -12.64 -12.83
N ARG A 273 0.80 -12.62 -13.10
CA ARG A 273 1.37 -12.68 -14.48
C ARG A 273 0.89 -11.53 -15.37
N THR A 274 0.74 -10.34 -14.81
CA THR A 274 0.31 -9.17 -15.56
C THR A 274 1.41 -8.12 -15.52
N PRO A 275 2.06 -7.82 -16.67
CA PRO A 275 3.10 -6.83 -16.74
C PRO A 275 2.55 -5.44 -16.45
N VAL A 276 3.40 -4.60 -15.88
CA VAL A 276 3.03 -3.28 -15.38
C VAL A 276 3.57 -2.18 -16.28
N VAL A 277 2.71 -1.22 -16.62
CA VAL A 277 3.09 0.09 -17.15
C VAL A 277 2.68 1.16 -16.15
N ALA A 278 3.60 2.04 -15.76
CA ALA A 278 3.34 3.08 -14.77
C ALA A 278 3.97 4.40 -15.16
N SER A 279 3.30 5.53 -14.89
CA SER A 279 3.95 6.85 -14.96
C SER A 279 5.11 6.93 -13.95
N PRO A 280 6.13 7.79 -14.16
CA PRO A 280 7.26 7.90 -13.24
C PRO A 280 6.81 8.41 -11.86
N ASN A 281 6.91 7.56 -10.85
CA ASN A 281 6.62 7.91 -9.45
C ASN A 281 7.49 7.10 -8.48
N THR A 282 7.49 7.48 -7.20
CA THR A 282 8.30 6.86 -6.15
C THR A 282 8.06 5.36 -6.02
N GLY A 283 6.79 4.93 -5.96
CA GLY A 283 6.44 3.52 -5.86
C GLY A 283 6.81 2.72 -7.10
N ALA A 284 6.57 3.27 -8.30
CA ALA A 284 6.93 2.62 -9.55
C ALA A 284 8.45 2.40 -9.66
N LYS A 285 9.27 3.39 -9.29
CA LYS A 285 10.74 3.27 -9.29
C LYS A 285 11.23 2.19 -8.33
N GLU A 286 10.61 2.08 -7.15
CA GLU A 286 10.94 1.06 -6.15
C GLU A 286 10.55 -0.35 -6.61
N VAL A 287 9.27 -0.54 -6.90
CA VAL A 287 8.71 -1.87 -7.16
C VAL A 287 9.22 -2.44 -8.48
N LEU A 288 9.27 -1.61 -9.52
CA LEU A 288 9.70 -2.02 -10.85
C LEU A 288 11.21 -1.91 -11.05
N GLU A 289 11.97 -1.52 -10.01
CA GLU A 289 13.43 -1.33 -10.01
C GLU A 289 13.89 -0.51 -11.23
N ASN A 290 13.45 0.75 -11.30
CA ASN A 290 13.71 1.69 -12.41
C ASN A 290 13.44 1.12 -13.82
N GLY A 291 12.41 0.27 -13.96
CA GLY A 291 11.98 -0.27 -15.26
C GLY A 291 12.56 -1.65 -15.59
N LYS A 292 13.29 -2.28 -14.67
CA LYS A 292 13.78 -3.65 -14.85
C LYS A 292 12.65 -4.68 -14.85
N TYR A 293 11.61 -4.50 -14.03
CA TYR A 293 10.48 -5.42 -13.86
C TYR A 293 9.14 -4.93 -14.43
N GLY A 294 9.09 -3.72 -14.99
CA GLY A 294 7.94 -3.16 -15.70
C GLY A 294 8.37 -1.99 -16.58
N ILE A 295 7.45 -1.32 -17.27
CA ILE A 295 7.79 -0.17 -18.11
C ILE A 295 7.40 1.12 -17.37
N ILE A 296 8.34 2.06 -17.29
CA ILE A 296 8.12 3.38 -16.68
C ILE A 296 8.38 4.46 -17.75
N PRO A 297 7.46 4.66 -18.71
CA PRO A 297 7.66 5.66 -19.75
C PRO A 297 7.41 7.06 -19.19
N GLU A 298 7.90 8.09 -19.88
CA GLU A 298 7.36 9.44 -19.71
C GLU A 298 5.87 9.45 -20.10
N ASP A 299 5.10 10.37 -19.53
CA ASP A 299 3.65 10.44 -19.76
C ASP A 299 3.25 10.54 -21.24
N ARG A 300 4.10 11.18 -22.06
CA ARG A 300 3.92 11.33 -23.52
C ARG A 300 4.23 10.09 -24.35
N CYS A 301 4.71 9.02 -23.71
CA CYS A 301 5.05 7.74 -24.34
C CYS A 301 4.28 6.58 -23.69
N LEU A 302 3.24 6.90 -22.92
CA LEU A 302 2.50 5.90 -22.15
C LEU A 302 1.72 4.98 -23.09
N GLU A 303 1.12 5.54 -24.13
CA GLU A 303 0.42 4.83 -25.20
C GLU A 303 1.33 3.85 -25.94
N GLU A 304 2.53 4.28 -26.35
CA GLU A 304 3.49 3.40 -27.03
C GLU A 304 3.91 2.23 -26.14
N ALA A 305 4.18 2.48 -24.86
CA ALA A 305 4.54 1.43 -23.91
C ALA A 305 3.42 0.39 -23.73
N ILE A 306 2.16 0.84 -23.68
CA ILE A 306 1.00 -0.05 -23.58
C ILE A 306 0.83 -0.84 -24.87
N ILE A 307 0.79 -0.16 -26.03
CA ILE A 307 0.61 -0.79 -27.35
C ILE A 307 1.69 -1.85 -27.60
N ARG A 308 2.93 -1.56 -27.23
CA ARG A 308 4.03 -2.53 -27.30
C ARG A 308 3.72 -3.82 -26.55
N LEU A 309 3.23 -3.73 -25.31
CA LEU A 309 2.87 -4.92 -24.53
C LEU A 309 1.62 -5.63 -25.05
N LEU A 310 0.69 -4.91 -25.68
CA LEU A 310 -0.49 -5.52 -26.31
C LEU A 310 -0.09 -6.30 -27.57
N ARG A 311 0.79 -5.77 -28.42
CA ARG A 311 1.17 -6.38 -29.70
C ARG A 311 2.31 -7.39 -29.60
N GLU A 312 3.35 -7.10 -28.82
CA GLU A 312 4.57 -7.92 -28.77
C GLU A 312 4.50 -8.97 -27.65
N LYS A 313 4.08 -10.19 -28.00
CA LYS A 313 4.05 -11.32 -27.05
C LYS A 313 5.41 -11.56 -26.37
N GLN A 314 6.51 -11.47 -27.11
CA GLN A 314 7.86 -11.69 -26.55
C GLN A 314 8.20 -10.66 -25.46
N THR A 315 7.92 -9.38 -25.69
CA THR A 315 8.12 -8.30 -24.71
C THR A 315 7.21 -8.49 -23.51
N ARG A 316 5.95 -8.85 -23.73
CA ARG A 316 4.99 -9.17 -22.66
C ARG A 316 5.49 -10.33 -21.79
N ASP A 317 5.89 -11.45 -22.39
CA ASP A 317 6.39 -12.64 -21.70
C ASP A 317 7.68 -12.36 -20.90
N LYS A 318 8.56 -11.50 -21.43
CA LYS A 318 9.76 -11.03 -20.72
C LYS A 318 9.39 -10.34 -19.40
N TYR A 319 8.46 -9.39 -19.42
CA TYR A 319 8.05 -8.68 -18.21
C TYR A 319 7.20 -9.56 -17.28
N VAL A 320 6.44 -10.52 -17.80
CA VAL A 320 5.74 -11.52 -16.98
C VAL A 320 6.72 -12.36 -16.16
N ARG A 321 7.75 -12.94 -16.80
CA ARG A 321 8.75 -13.77 -16.08
C ARG A 321 9.48 -12.96 -15.01
N ARG A 322 9.88 -11.74 -15.36
CA ARG A 322 10.56 -10.81 -14.45
C ARG A 322 9.67 -10.40 -13.28
N GLY A 323 8.43 -10.02 -13.56
CA GLY A 323 7.45 -9.61 -12.57
C GLY A 323 7.13 -10.71 -11.56
N LEU A 324 6.92 -11.94 -12.01
CA LEU A 324 6.70 -13.09 -11.12
C LEU A 324 7.84 -13.29 -10.13
N LYS A 325 9.09 -13.26 -10.61
CA LYS A 325 10.27 -13.37 -9.74
C LYS A 325 10.32 -12.22 -8.73
N ARG A 326 10.02 -11.00 -9.18
CA ARG A 326 10.01 -9.80 -8.33
C ARG A 326 8.91 -9.85 -7.27
N ALA A 327 7.71 -10.34 -7.60
CA ALA A 327 6.60 -10.45 -6.65
C ALA A 327 6.92 -11.36 -5.44
N GLN A 328 7.74 -12.41 -5.64
CA GLN A 328 8.18 -13.30 -4.55
C GLN A 328 8.96 -12.58 -3.46
N GLU A 329 9.67 -11.50 -3.83
CA GLU A 329 10.43 -10.68 -2.88
C GLU A 329 9.54 -9.88 -1.93
N PHE A 330 8.25 -9.75 -2.27
CA PHE A 330 7.24 -9.05 -1.49
C PHE A 330 6.24 -10.00 -0.84
N SER A 331 6.54 -11.30 -0.76
CA SER A 331 5.68 -12.28 -0.09
C SER A 331 5.52 -11.96 1.41
N TRP A 332 4.32 -12.16 1.95
CA TRP A 332 4.07 -11.98 3.39
C TRP A 332 4.98 -12.83 4.27
N ASP A 333 5.36 -14.03 3.85
CA ASP A 333 6.29 -14.88 4.61
C ASP A 333 7.65 -14.20 4.78
N ARG A 334 8.15 -13.56 3.71
CA ARG A 334 9.40 -12.79 3.78
C ARG A 334 9.24 -11.53 4.63
N ILE A 335 8.18 -10.74 4.40
CA ILE A 335 7.93 -9.49 5.15
C ILE A 335 7.78 -9.75 6.64
N THR A 336 6.97 -10.74 7.02
CA THR A 336 6.75 -11.13 8.41
C THR A 336 8.03 -11.65 9.05
N LYS A 337 8.88 -12.39 8.31
CA LYS A 337 10.20 -12.82 8.81
C LYS A 337 11.13 -11.63 9.10
N GLU A 338 11.12 -10.60 8.26
CA GLU A 338 11.94 -9.39 8.48
C GLU A 338 11.49 -8.58 9.70
N TYR A 339 10.18 -8.47 9.95
CA TYR A 339 9.62 -7.86 11.16
C TYR A 339 9.86 -8.73 12.40
N SER A 340 9.68 -10.04 12.31
CA SER A 340 9.95 -10.96 13.42
C SER A 340 11.42 -10.89 13.85
N LYS A 341 12.35 -10.84 12.89
CA LYS A 341 13.78 -10.62 13.16
C LYS A 341 14.00 -9.27 13.85
N LEU A 342 13.34 -8.20 13.40
CA LEU A 342 13.45 -6.88 14.02
C LEU A 342 12.98 -6.92 15.48
N TYR A 343 11.84 -7.52 15.76
CA TYR A 343 11.31 -7.63 17.12
C TYR A 343 12.25 -8.42 18.01
N ASN A 344 12.69 -9.59 17.57
CA ASN A 344 13.60 -10.44 18.34
C ASN A 344 14.94 -9.75 18.64
N THR A 345 15.48 -8.95 17.72
CA THR A 345 16.68 -8.14 17.99
C THR A 345 16.43 -7.13 19.11
N LEU A 346 15.30 -6.41 19.08
CA LEU A 346 14.98 -5.41 20.11
C LEU A 346 14.69 -6.04 21.47
N LEU A 347 14.04 -7.21 21.51
CA LEU A 347 13.79 -7.96 22.73
C LEU A 347 15.10 -8.43 23.39
N LYS A 348 16.08 -8.89 22.59
CA LYS A 348 17.41 -9.28 23.11
C LYS A 348 18.20 -8.11 23.69
N LEU A 349 18.08 -6.92 23.10
CA LEU A 349 18.76 -5.71 23.60
C LEU A 349 18.16 -5.17 24.91
N LYS A 350 16.94 -5.58 25.27
CA LYS A 350 16.29 -5.22 26.54
C LYS A 350 16.73 -6.12 27.71
N ASN A 351 17.15 -7.34 27.41
CA ASN A 351 17.61 -8.33 28.40
C ASN A 351 19.12 -8.24 28.68
N ARG A 352 19.81 -7.27 28.08
CA ARG A 352 21.18 -6.87 28.38
C ARG A 352 21.13 -5.49 29.03
#